data_AF-A0AAD8K2S3-F1
#
_entry.id   AF-A0AAD8K2S3-F1
#
_cell.length_a   1.000
_cell.length_b   1.000
_cell.length_c   1.000
_cell.angle_alpha   90.00
_cell.angle_beta   90.00
_cell.angle_gamma   90.00
#
_symmetry.space_group_name_H-M   'P 1'
#
loop_
_entity.id
_entity.type
_entity.pdbx_description
1 polymer ?
#
loop_
_entity_poly.entity_id
_entity_poly.type
_entity_poly.pdbx_seq_one_letter_code
_entity_poly.pdbx_strand_id
1 'polypeptide(L)'
;MMLKSIFSICSRKLGGCYEVEVIDGGYMRWGRVVEVRHRAERVGDGDGFRGRLLTGAAVGLVGGAYASTLDEATFSGWLFSATKIANPLFALLDPEVAHRLAISAAARGLVPKEKRPDQEILGLEVWGRRFSNPIGLSAGFDKNAEAVEGLLGLGFGFVEVGSVTPLPQEGNPKPRMFRLRDQG
;
A
#
# COMPACT_ATOMS: atom_id res chain seq x y z
N MET A 1 -3.79 18.51 27.18
CA MET A 1 -2.59 17.90 26.55
C MET A 1 -2.97 17.65 25.09
N MET A 2 -2.55 18.53 24.17
CA MET A 2 -2.94 18.48 22.76
C MET A 2 -2.37 17.21 22.12
N LEU A 3 -3.25 16.30 21.71
CA LEU A 3 -2.92 15.18 20.85
C LEU A 3 -2.62 15.77 19.47
N LYS A 4 -1.35 16.10 19.21
CA LYS A 4 -0.89 16.38 17.85
C LYS A 4 -0.93 15.06 17.09
N SER A 5 -2.00 14.82 16.34
CA SER A 5 -2.04 13.75 15.35
C SER A 5 -1.11 14.15 14.21
N ILE A 6 -0.12 13.30 13.93
CA ILE A 6 0.84 13.50 12.86
C ILE A 6 0.42 12.60 11.70
N PHE A 7 0.52 13.13 10.48
CA PHE A 7 0.30 12.40 9.24
C PHE A 7 1.60 12.41 8.42
N SER A 8 1.87 11.31 7.72
CA SER A 8 3.04 11.20 6.85
C SER A 8 2.62 10.86 5.43
N ILE A 9 2.98 11.70 4.47
CA ILE A 9 2.71 11.50 3.04
C ILE A 9 3.93 10.86 2.38
N CYS A 10 3.77 9.67 1.83
CA CYS A 10 4.80 8.93 1.11
C CYS A 10 4.57 9.00 -0.39
N SER A 11 5.64 9.23 -1.17
CA SER A 11 5.60 9.21 -2.63
C SER A 11 6.91 8.67 -3.23
N ARG A 12 6.78 7.69 -4.13
CA ARG A 12 7.92 7.05 -4.80
C ARG A 12 8.75 8.03 -5.63
N LYS A 13 8.10 8.97 -6.31
CA LYS A 13 8.77 9.94 -7.20
C LYS A 13 9.56 11.01 -6.43
N LEU A 14 9.18 11.24 -5.18
CA LEU A 14 9.89 12.12 -4.26
C LEU A 14 10.96 11.38 -3.44
N GLY A 15 11.15 10.08 -3.64
CA GLY A 15 12.22 9.30 -3.01
C GLY A 15 12.07 9.11 -1.49
N GLY A 16 10.85 9.14 -0.93
CA GLY A 16 10.65 8.88 0.50
C GLY A 16 9.30 9.33 1.07
N CYS A 17 9.24 9.29 2.41
CA CYS A 17 8.11 9.76 3.20
C CYS A 17 8.38 11.15 3.78
N TYR A 18 7.33 11.95 3.85
CA TYR A 18 7.36 13.33 4.29
C TYR A 18 6.34 13.52 5.38
N GLU A 19 6.77 14.10 6.51
CA GLU A 19 5.87 14.39 7.61
C GLU A 19 5.15 15.71 7.34
N VAL A 20 3.83 15.66 7.49
CA VAL A 20 2.97 16.82 7.44
C VAL A 20 2.47 17.05 8.86
N GLU A 21 3.12 18.00 9.55
CA GLU A 21 2.60 18.49 10.83
C GLU A 21 1.61 19.61 10.54
N VAL A 22 0.36 19.42 10.93
CA VAL A 22 -0.62 20.51 11.04
C VAL A 22 -0.28 21.27 12.32
N ILE A 23 0.33 22.44 12.18
CA ILE A 23 0.62 23.33 13.31
C ILE A 23 -0.67 24.08 13.64
N ASP A 24 -1.01 24.16 14.93
CA ASP A 24 -2.13 24.97 15.43
C ASP A 24 -2.10 26.37 14.79
N GLY A 25 -3.23 26.76 14.19
CA GLY A 25 -3.36 28.01 13.43
C GLY A 25 -3.41 27.86 11.90
N GLY A 26 -3.50 26.64 11.37
CA GLY A 26 -3.75 26.40 9.94
C GLY A 26 -2.50 26.42 9.05
N TYR A 27 -1.31 26.44 9.66
CA TYR A 27 -0.04 26.36 8.93
C TYR A 27 0.44 24.92 8.84
N MET A 28 0.65 24.43 7.61
CA MET A 28 1.28 23.13 7.34
C MET A 28 2.80 23.30 7.33
N ARG A 29 3.53 22.53 8.14
CA ARG A 29 4.99 22.45 8.07
C ARG A 29 5.40 21.08 7.53
N TRP A 30 6.12 21.11 6.41
CA TRP A 30 6.71 19.93 5.80
C TRP A 30 8.08 19.64 6.42
N GLY A 31 8.18 18.52 7.14
CA GLY A 31 9.45 17.96 7.62
C GLY A 31 9.94 16.87 6.66
N ARG A 32 11.24 16.84 6.36
CA ARG A 32 11.85 15.63 5.78
C ARG A 32 12.00 14.62 6.91
N VAL A 33 11.21 13.55 6.90
CA VAL A 33 11.49 12.38 7.74
C VAL A 33 12.50 11.53 6.99
N VAL A 34 13.76 11.67 7.37
CA VAL A 34 14.75 10.63 7.09
C VAL A 34 14.49 9.58 8.16
N GLU A 35 14.11 8.37 7.75
CA GLU A 35 13.94 7.19 8.62
C GLU A 35 12.55 7.02 9.27
N VAL A 36 11.55 6.61 8.48
CA VAL A 36 10.55 5.67 9.01
C VAL A 36 11.33 4.39 9.27
N ARG A 37 11.76 4.16 10.52
CA ARG A 37 12.41 2.90 10.91
C ARG A 37 11.42 1.76 10.70
N HIS A 38 11.47 1.20 9.51
CA HIS A 38 11.06 -0.16 9.29
C HIS A 38 11.86 -1.03 10.27
N ARG A 39 11.20 -1.55 11.31
CA ARG A 39 11.55 -2.89 11.79
C ARG A 39 11.02 -3.90 10.77
N ALA A 40 11.35 -3.71 9.50
CA ALA A 40 11.32 -4.76 8.52
C ALA A 40 12.64 -5.49 8.75
N GLU A 41 12.55 -6.68 9.33
CA GLU A 41 13.62 -7.65 9.17
C GLU A 41 14.00 -7.67 7.70
N ARG A 42 15.31 -7.55 7.43
CA ARG A 42 15.88 -7.63 6.09
C ARG A 42 15.35 -8.90 5.42
N VAL A 43 14.33 -8.76 4.59
CA VAL A 43 14.10 -9.71 3.50
C VAL A 43 15.23 -9.41 2.53
N GLY A 44 16.28 -10.22 2.66
CA GLY A 44 17.52 -10.06 1.92
C GLY A 44 17.26 -9.94 0.43
N ASP A 45 17.92 -8.94 -0.16
CA ASP A 45 18.34 -8.98 -1.54
C ASP A 45 19.24 -10.21 -1.71
N GLY A 46 18.72 -11.23 -2.38
CA GLY A 46 19.32 -12.55 -2.41
C GLY A 46 18.55 -13.49 -3.33
N ASP A 47 18.91 -13.46 -4.61
CA ASP A 47 18.84 -14.59 -5.54
C ASP A 47 17.63 -15.53 -5.39
N GLY A 48 16.45 -15.07 -5.84
CA GLY A 48 15.30 -15.94 -6.10
C GLY A 48 15.50 -16.94 -7.25
N PHE A 49 16.72 -17.07 -7.79
CA PHE A 49 17.03 -17.88 -8.95
C PHE A 49 17.36 -19.35 -8.63
N ARG A 50 17.58 -19.73 -7.36
CA ARG A 50 18.20 -21.03 -7.04
C ARG A 50 17.33 -22.09 -6.36
N GLY A 51 16.08 -21.78 -6.00
CA GLY A 51 15.14 -22.74 -5.38
C GLY A 51 14.12 -23.38 -6.33
N ARG A 52 14.10 -23.00 -7.61
CA ARG A 52 13.00 -23.30 -8.55
C ARG A 52 13.10 -24.64 -9.29
N LEU A 53 14.17 -25.40 -9.10
CA LEU A 53 14.51 -26.48 -10.03
C LEU A 53 13.82 -27.83 -9.78
N LEU A 54 13.33 -28.13 -8.57
CA LEU A 54 12.90 -29.51 -8.26
C LEU A 54 11.43 -29.70 -7.91
N THR A 55 10.69 -28.63 -7.61
CA THR A 55 9.21 -28.68 -7.51
C THR A 55 8.52 -28.34 -8.85
N GLY A 56 9.30 -28.02 -9.89
CA GLY A 56 8.82 -27.55 -11.19
C GLY A 56 8.63 -28.61 -12.27
N ALA A 57 9.08 -29.85 -12.09
CA ALA A 57 9.13 -30.80 -13.20
C ALA A 57 7.75 -31.35 -13.64
N ALA A 58 6.77 -31.45 -12.73
CA ALA A 58 5.44 -31.98 -13.06
C ALA A 58 4.37 -30.88 -13.30
N VAL A 59 4.49 -29.72 -12.64
CA VAL A 59 3.60 -28.57 -12.87
C VAL A 59 4.12 -27.63 -13.97
N GLY A 60 5.43 -27.70 -14.28
CA GLY A 60 6.11 -26.80 -15.20
C GLY A 60 5.87 -27.06 -16.69
N LEU A 61 5.44 -28.25 -17.11
CA LEU A 61 5.25 -28.52 -18.54
C LEU A 61 3.93 -27.96 -19.10
N VAL A 62 2.88 -27.84 -18.28
CA VAL A 62 1.60 -27.23 -18.71
C VAL A 62 1.40 -25.84 -18.10
N GLY A 63 1.74 -25.63 -16.82
CA GLY A 63 1.63 -24.32 -16.17
C GLY A 63 2.86 -23.43 -16.37
N GLY A 64 4.06 -24.01 -16.47
CA GLY A 64 5.31 -23.26 -16.61
C GLY A 64 5.51 -22.67 -18.01
N ALA A 65 5.07 -23.35 -19.07
CA ALA A 65 5.03 -22.81 -20.43
C ALA A 65 3.98 -21.68 -20.58
N TYR A 66 2.90 -21.72 -19.79
CA TYR A 66 1.89 -20.66 -19.77
C TYR A 66 2.34 -19.44 -18.95
N ALA A 67 2.97 -19.67 -17.80
CA ALA A 67 3.45 -18.60 -16.92
C ALA A 67 4.74 -17.90 -17.42
N SER A 68 5.55 -18.55 -18.26
CA SER A 68 6.78 -17.97 -18.82
C SER A 68 6.54 -17.02 -20.00
N THR A 69 5.30 -16.96 -20.52
CA THR A 69 4.92 -16.06 -21.63
C THR A 69 4.03 -14.90 -21.20
N LEU A 70 3.64 -14.83 -19.92
CA LEU A 70 2.89 -13.68 -19.41
C LEU A 70 3.84 -12.53 -19.14
N ASP A 71 3.81 -11.54 -20.04
CA ASP A 71 4.23 -10.19 -19.72
C ASP A 71 3.66 -9.80 -18.33
N GLU A 72 4.49 -9.23 -17.48
CA GLU A 72 4.15 -8.99 -16.07
C GLU A 72 2.95 -8.01 -15.93
N ALA A 73 2.66 -7.22 -16.98
CA ALA A 73 1.45 -6.39 -17.04
C ALA A 73 0.18 -7.22 -17.29
N THR A 74 0.28 -8.35 -18.01
CA THR A 74 -0.84 -9.29 -18.21
C THR A 74 -1.16 -10.03 -16.91
N PHE A 75 -0.14 -10.39 -16.12
CA PHE A 75 -0.32 -10.94 -14.77
C PHE A 75 -1.00 -9.94 -13.82
N SER A 76 -0.58 -8.67 -13.86
CA SER A 76 -1.23 -7.60 -13.10
C SER A 76 -2.68 -7.39 -13.53
N GLY A 77 -2.96 -7.40 -14.83
CA GLY A 77 -4.33 -7.33 -15.38
C GLY A 77 -5.23 -8.50 -14.96
N TRP A 78 -4.67 -9.72 -14.87
CA TRP A 78 -5.37 -10.88 -14.33
C TRP A 78 -5.66 -10.73 -12.84
N LEU A 79 -4.69 -10.26 -12.04
CA LEU A 79 -4.90 -9.97 -10.62
C LEU A 79 -5.99 -8.90 -10.41
N PHE A 80 -5.98 -7.81 -11.18
CA PHE A 80 -7.05 -6.80 -11.15
C PHE A 80 -8.40 -7.41 -11.53
N SER A 81 -8.45 -8.30 -12.52
CA SER A 81 -9.68 -9.01 -12.87
C SER A 81 -10.16 -9.96 -11.76
N ALA A 82 -9.23 -10.66 -11.12
CA ALA A 82 -9.50 -11.53 -9.99
C ALA A 82 -10.05 -10.76 -8.77
N THR A 83 -9.68 -9.49 -8.59
CA THR A 83 -10.28 -8.66 -7.53
C THR A 83 -11.80 -8.51 -7.68
N LYS A 84 -12.35 -8.55 -8.90
CA LYS A 84 -13.82 -8.50 -9.12
C LYS A 84 -14.53 -9.70 -8.50
N ILE A 85 -13.86 -10.85 -8.45
CA ILE A 85 -14.37 -12.09 -7.85
C ILE A 85 -14.02 -12.13 -6.35
N ALA A 86 -12.85 -11.63 -5.96
CA ALA A 86 -12.42 -11.63 -4.57
C ALA A 86 -13.19 -10.60 -3.71
N ASN A 87 -13.55 -9.45 -4.26
CA ASN A 87 -14.23 -8.36 -3.55
C ASN A 87 -15.54 -8.79 -2.83
N PRO A 88 -16.47 -9.54 -3.47
CA PRO A 88 -17.66 -10.04 -2.77
C PRO A 88 -17.31 -11.03 -1.65
N LEU A 89 -16.20 -11.78 -1.76
CA LEU A 89 -15.74 -12.65 -0.67
C LEU A 89 -15.20 -11.85 0.51
N PHE A 90 -14.48 -10.75 0.26
CA PHE A 90 -14.02 -9.84 1.33
C PHE A 90 -15.17 -9.13 2.05
N ALA A 91 -16.31 -8.94 1.38
CA ALA A 91 -17.52 -8.37 1.98
C ALA A 91 -18.18 -9.30 3.02
N LEU A 92 -17.87 -10.61 2.98
CA LEU A 92 -18.32 -11.60 3.97
C LEU A 92 -17.42 -11.67 5.20
N LEU A 93 -16.17 -11.25 5.09
CA LEU A 93 -15.24 -11.19 6.22
C LEU A 93 -15.53 -10.01 7.14
N ASP A 94 -15.22 -10.15 8.43
CA ASP A 94 -15.18 -9.03 9.36
C ASP A 94 -14.29 -7.90 8.79
N PRO A 95 -14.74 -6.64 8.81
CA PRO A 95 -14.02 -5.55 8.17
C PRO A 95 -12.63 -5.32 8.74
N GLU A 96 -12.42 -5.52 10.04
CA GLU A 96 -11.09 -5.38 10.65
C GLU A 96 -10.17 -6.54 10.21
N VAL A 97 -10.69 -7.76 10.09
CA VAL A 97 -9.93 -8.92 9.58
C VAL A 97 -9.57 -8.73 8.11
N ALA A 98 -10.53 -8.33 7.27
CA ALA A 98 -10.30 -8.07 5.86
C ALA A 98 -9.26 -6.96 5.65
N HIS A 99 -9.34 -5.89 6.43
CA HIS A 99 -8.37 -4.80 6.39
C HIS A 99 -6.96 -5.26 6.76
N ARG A 100 -6.82 -6.01 7.86
CA ARG A 100 -5.53 -6.59 8.27
C ARG A 100 -4.95 -7.50 7.19
N LEU A 101 -5.78 -8.33 6.57
CA LEU A 101 -5.35 -9.20 5.47
C LEU A 101 -4.87 -8.39 4.27
N ALA A 102 -5.55 -7.30 3.91
CA ALA A 102 -5.16 -6.41 2.83
C ALA A 102 -3.79 -5.74 3.09
N ILE A 103 -3.58 -5.19 4.29
CA ILE A 103 -2.28 -4.63 4.69
C ILE A 103 -1.19 -5.70 4.65
N SER A 104 -1.46 -6.88 5.20
CA SER A 104 -0.51 -7.99 5.24
C SER A 104 -0.14 -8.52 3.85
N ALA A 105 -1.09 -8.51 2.91
CA ALA A 105 -0.85 -8.87 1.51
C ALA A 105 -0.03 -7.79 0.81
N ALA A 106 -0.36 -6.51 1.02
CA ALA A 106 0.38 -5.38 0.45
C ALA A 106 1.82 -5.31 0.97
N ALA A 107 2.04 -5.50 2.27
CA ALA A 107 3.36 -5.57 2.89
C ALA A 107 4.24 -6.70 2.31
N ARG A 108 3.61 -7.84 1.94
CA ARG A 108 4.30 -8.96 1.28
C ARG A 108 4.40 -8.82 -0.24
N GLY A 109 3.92 -7.73 -0.83
CA GLY A 109 3.90 -7.52 -2.27
C GLY A 109 2.98 -8.48 -3.03
N LEU A 110 1.98 -9.08 -2.35
CA LEU A 110 0.97 -9.97 -2.92
C LEU A 110 -0.22 -9.20 -3.53
N VAL A 111 -0.04 -7.90 -3.77
CA VAL A 111 -1.04 -7.04 -4.42
C VAL A 111 -0.62 -6.76 -5.86
N PRO A 112 -1.58 -6.57 -6.78
CA PRO A 112 -1.27 -6.20 -8.15
C PRO A 112 -0.43 -4.92 -8.19
N LYS A 113 0.57 -4.86 -9.08
CA LYS A 113 1.36 -3.65 -9.28
C LYS A 113 0.92 -2.96 -10.56
N GLU A 114 0.58 -1.68 -10.49
CA GLU A 114 0.36 -0.87 -11.68
C GLU A 114 1.71 -0.53 -12.31
N LYS A 115 1.87 -0.89 -13.57
CA LYS A 115 3.12 -0.73 -14.34
C LYS A 115 3.00 0.33 -15.42
N ARG A 116 1.78 0.72 -15.79
CA ARG A 116 1.56 1.76 -16.78
C ARG A 116 2.07 3.08 -16.20
N PRO A 117 2.88 3.83 -16.95
CA PRO A 117 3.30 5.15 -16.51
C PRO A 117 2.07 6.06 -16.42
N ASP A 118 2.05 6.91 -15.39
CA ASP A 118 1.05 7.98 -15.29
C ASP A 118 1.18 8.92 -16.50
N GLN A 119 0.04 9.35 -17.04
CA GLN A 119 0.03 10.36 -18.09
C GLN A 119 0.51 11.70 -17.54
N GLU A 120 1.33 12.43 -18.31
CA GLU A 120 1.92 13.69 -17.83
C GLU A 120 0.88 14.75 -17.47
N ILE A 121 -0.29 14.72 -18.12
CA ILE A 121 -1.41 15.63 -17.84
C ILE A 121 -2.00 15.47 -16.43
N LEU A 122 -1.83 14.30 -15.80
CA LEU A 122 -2.27 14.04 -14.43
C LEU A 122 -1.29 14.60 -13.39
N GLY A 123 -0.07 14.96 -13.82
CA GLY A 123 0.94 15.49 -12.93
C GLY A 123 0.53 16.86 -12.38
N LEU A 124 0.68 17.02 -11.07
CA LEU A 124 0.34 18.27 -10.38
C LEU A 124 1.42 18.65 -9.38
N GLU A 125 1.53 19.95 -9.12
CA GLU A 125 2.39 20.49 -8.08
C GLU A 125 1.55 21.03 -6.94
N VAL A 126 1.79 20.54 -5.74
CA VAL A 126 1.11 20.98 -4.51
C VAL A 126 2.18 21.22 -3.46
N TRP A 127 2.16 22.40 -2.84
CA TRP A 127 3.12 22.79 -1.78
C TRP A 127 4.60 22.63 -2.16
N GLY A 128 4.95 22.95 -3.42
CA GLY A 128 6.32 22.80 -3.94
C GLY A 128 6.75 21.35 -4.16
N ARG A 129 5.80 20.41 -4.16
CA ARG A 129 6.02 18.97 -4.41
C ARG A 129 5.28 18.55 -5.66
N ARG A 130 5.95 17.78 -6.52
CA ARG A 130 5.36 17.23 -7.73
C ARG A 130 4.84 15.81 -7.50
N PHE A 131 3.56 15.61 -7.72
CA PHE A 131 2.91 14.30 -7.73
C PHE A 131 2.69 13.84 -9.17
N SER A 132 2.77 12.53 -9.41
CA SER A 132 2.62 11.97 -10.76
C SER A 132 1.16 11.90 -11.21
N ASN A 133 0.25 11.68 -10.26
CA ASN A 133 -1.20 11.71 -10.45
C ASN A 133 -1.88 12.25 -9.17
N PRO A 134 -3.13 12.74 -9.27
CA PRO A 134 -3.84 13.36 -8.13
C PRO A 134 -4.52 12.36 -7.20
N ILE A 135 -4.37 11.05 -7.44
CA ILE A 135 -5.09 10.02 -6.68
C ILE A 135 -4.20 9.53 -5.54
N GLY A 136 -4.69 9.70 -4.31
CA GLY A 136 -3.98 9.27 -3.11
C GLY A 136 -4.80 8.35 -2.23
N LEU A 137 -4.10 7.56 -1.42
CA LEU A 137 -4.71 6.76 -0.36
C LEU A 137 -4.69 7.57 0.94
N SER A 138 -5.85 7.73 1.57
CA SER A 138 -6.00 8.54 2.78
C SER A 138 -5.39 7.89 4.02
N ALA A 139 -5.11 8.71 5.05
CA ALA A 139 -4.79 8.23 6.38
C ALA A 139 -5.87 7.28 6.93
N GLY A 140 -5.47 6.49 7.91
CA GLY A 140 -6.30 5.49 8.58
C GLY A 140 -6.29 4.13 7.89
N PHE A 141 -5.82 4.04 6.63
CA PHE A 141 -5.62 2.76 5.95
C PHE A 141 -4.34 2.08 6.45
N ASP A 142 -3.16 2.66 6.24
CA ASP A 142 -1.92 2.15 6.83
C ASP A 142 -1.54 3.00 8.04
N LYS A 143 -1.90 2.54 9.24
CA LYS A 143 -1.66 3.30 10.47
C LYS A 143 -0.22 3.22 10.96
N ASN A 144 0.49 2.16 10.56
CA ASN A 144 1.78 1.79 11.13
C ASN A 144 2.92 1.78 10.09
N ALA A 145 2.66 2.28 8.88
CA ALA A 145 3.59 2.25 7.74
C ALA A 145 4.03 0.83 7.33
N GLU A 146 3.14 -0.17 7.49
CA GLU A 146 3.46 -1.57 7.23
C GLU A 146 3.56 -1.90 5.74
N ALA A 147 2.82 -1.18 4.89
CA ALA A 147 2.59 -1.58 3.51
C ALA A 147 2.82 -0.47 2.48
N VAL A 148 3.52 0.62 2.85
CA VAL A 148 3.73 1.82 2.02
C VAL A 148 4.14 1.50 0.58
N GLU A 149 5.17 0.66 0.40
CA GLU A 149 5.66 0.31 -0.95
C GLU A 149 4.67 -0.52 -1.77
N GLY A 150 3.96 -1.45 -1.11
CA GLY A 150 2.90 -2.24 -1.73
C GLY A 150 1.73 -1.37 -2.17
N LEU A 151 1.34 -0.41 -1.32
CA LEU A 151 0.25 0.52 -1.58
C LEU A 151 0.60 1.51 -2.68
N LEU A 152 1.79 2.12 -2.67
CA LEU A 152 2.28 2.92 -3.81
C LEU A 152 2.37 2.09 -5.09
N GLY A 153 2.70 0.79 -4.97
CA GLY A 153 2.72 -0.16 -6.08
C GLY A 153 1.36 -0.35 -6.76
N LEU A 154 0.24 -0.08 -6.10
CA LEU A 154 -1.11 -0.17 -6.69
C LEU A 154 -1.39 0.93 -7.73
N GLY A 155 -0.59 1.99 -7.78
CA GLY A 155 -0.75 3.12 -8.72
C GLY A 155 -1.13 4.46 -8.08
N PHE A 156 -1.20 4.54 -6.75
CA PHE A 156 -1.45 5.82 -6.06
C PHE A 156 -0.27 6.78 -6.24
N GLY A 157 -0.56 8.05 -6.56
CA GLY A 157 0.44 9.11 -6.64
C GLY A 157 1.07 9.46 -5.28
N PHE A 158 0.31 9.23 -4.20
CA PHE A 158 0.76 9.35 -2.82
C PHE A 158 -0.05 8.47 -1.86
N VAL A 159 0.55 8.10 -0.72
CA VAL A 159 -0.10 7.37 0.37
C VAL A 159 0.08 8.16 1.65
N GLU A 160 -1.01 8.46 2.34
CA GLU A 160 -1.01 9.09 3.65
C GLU A 160 -1.07 8.01 4.73
N VAL A 161 -0.04 7.98 5.58
CA VAL A 161 0.16 7.03 6.67
C VAL A 161 -0.25 7.68 7.98
N GLY A 162 -0.86 6.88 8.86
CA GLY A 162 -1.29 7.28 10.19
C GLY A 162 -2.79 7.09 10.41
N SER A 163 -3.41 7.80 11.35
CA SER A 163 -2.82 8.77 12.29
C SER A 163 -1.92 8.07 13.31
N VAL A 164 -0.71 8.60 13.51
CA VAL A 164 0.19 8.12 14.56
C VAL A 164 0.04 8.94 15.83
N THR A 165 0.22 8.29 16.98
CA THR A 165 0.26 8.92 18.29
C THR A 165 1.66 8.73 18.88
N PRO A 166 2.17 9.67 19.69
CA PRO A 166 3.52 9.54 20.28
C PRO A 166 3.70 8.29 21.14
N LEU A 167 2.62 7.78 21.73
CA LEU A 167 2.60 6.59 22.56
C LEU A 167 1.64 5.56 21.94
N PRO A 168 2.00 4.28 21.89
CA PRO A 168 1.13 3.24 21.34
C PRO A 168 -0.20 3.18 22.10
N GLN A 169 -1.29 3.03 21.34
CA GLN A 169 -2.65 2.92 21.86
C GLN A 169 -3.29 1.64 21.34
N GLU A 170 -3.91 0.85 22.22
CA GLU A 170 -4.64 -0.37 21.82
C GLU A 170 -5.92 -0.06 21.01
N GLY A 171 -6.40 1.18 21.12
CA GLY A 171 -7.65 1.66 20.53
C GLY A 171 -8.89 1.14 21.25
N ASN A 172 -10.07 1.43 20.70
CA ASN A 172 -11.33 1.04 21.32
C ASN A 172 -11.52 -0.50 21.32
N PRO A 173 -12.30 -1.06 22.27
CA PRO A 173 -12.70 -2.46 22.25
C PRO A 173 -13.41 -2.84 20.94
N LYS A 174 -13.28 -4.10 20.52
CA LYS A 174 -13.91 -4.63 19.31
C LYS A 174 -15.36 -5.08 19.57
N PRO A 175 -16.26 -5.03 18.56
CA PRO A 175 -16.05 -4.56 17.19
C PRO A 175 -16.10 -3.03 17.07
N ARG A 176 -15.23 -2.46 16.23
CA ARG A 176 -15.02 -1.00 16.08
C ARG A 176 -14.98 -0.49 14.64
N MET A 177 -15.22 -1.39 13.69
CA MET A 177 -15.29 -1.09 12.27
C MET A 177 -16.49 -1.87 11.73
N PHE A 178 -17.34 -1.19 10.96
CA PHE A 178 -18.57 -1.76 10.42
C PHE A 178 -18.73 -1.28 8.97
N ARG A 179 -19.35 -2.10 8.13
CA ARG A 179 -19.70 -1.72 6.75
C ARG A 179 -21.21 -1.52 6.68
N LEU A 180 -21.64 -0.37 6.18
CA LEU A 180 -23.05 -0.09 5.92
C LEU A 180 -23.38 -0.53 4.49
N ARG A 181 -24.01 -1.68 4.34
CA ARG A 181 -24.27 -2.31 3.03
C ARG A 181 -25.25 -1.52 2.16
N ASP A 182 -26.11 -0.71 2.78
CA ASP A 182 -27.14 0.05 2.06
C ASP A 182 -26.62 1.39 1.50
N GLN A 183 -25.35 1.72 1.75
CA GLN A 183 -24.71 2.99 1.34
C GLN A 183 -23.44 2.79 0.49
N GLY A 184 -23.20 1.59 -0.05
CA GLY A 184 -21.96 1.23 -0.76
C GLY A 184 -22.16 0.43 -2.03
#